data_AF-A0A510JB82-F1
#
_entry.id   AF-A0A510JB82-F1
#
_cell.length_a   1.000
_cell.length_b   1.000
_cell.length_c   1.000
_cell.angle_alpha   90.00
_cell.angle_beta   90.00
_cell.angle_gamma   90.00
#
_symmetry.space_group_name_H-M   'P 1'
#
loop_
_entity.id
_entity.type
_entity.pdbx_description
1 polymer ?
#
loop_
_entity_poly.entity_id
_entity_poly.type
_entity_poly.pdbx_seq_one_letter_code
_entity_poly.pdbx_strand_id
1 'polypeptide(L)'
;MNKKKKKYNGFASNARNSTKGTERDTLNRQIPVKKYLSVEMIDDLIASNEFAKIILNAPIEDVLKNGLDIAILQDDGTDDIESTKKLKEKLDKLDYLEKIMNFMSEVRKHGYAIMYLNTLHNIETETADELGERFQIEALNIFSKSEIAKLKLENSKLSLKYGEIKELQIKNYKDNNQVINTEIHPSRVVFSRINEDKKEIGQSIFNSLFERMVIFDSTEWSIGQLIYRAVFLILKTDNATMDKIKESGGIRDKEEEINASTLAVIGQDDELQVINSTGGLDPEKFINAVLTILSIHTNIPKQRLAGNTQGTLAGSQEDAKKYAEYLKRFFNKHILPVINSLIDKVLIELKISQSYRVSLPNLLEPTESEQIENSLKKVELDTKKLEYLEKAVNIISNNELIEKKDKVAEIIKRLGEDDFDFEALLKELSEND
;
A
#
# COMPACT_ATOMS: atom_id res chain seq x y z
N MET A 1 27.18 26.84 -22.38
CA MET A 1 27.49 25.39 -22.50
C MET A 1 28.48 25.00 -21.42
N ASN A 2 28.02 24.39 -20.32
CA ASN A 2 28.91 23.88 -19.28
C ASN A 2 29.55 22.55 -19.74
N LYS A 3 30.88 22.53 -19.90
CA LYS A 3 31.64 21.30 -20.12
C LYS A 3 31.47 20.39 -18.90
N LYS A 4 30.62 19.35 -19.02
CA LYS A 4 30.53 18.28 -18.01
C LYS A 4 31.92 17.65 -17.87
N LYS A 5 32.52 17.70 -16.67
CA LYS A 5 33.75 16.96 -16.35
C LYS A 5 33.48 15.47 -16.63
N LYS A 6 34.14 14.89 -17.63
CA LYS A 6 34.12 13.45 -17.90
C LYS A 6 34.72 12.75 -16.67
N LYS A 7 34.02 11.74 -16.13
CA LYS A 7 34.56 10.89 -15.05
C LYS A 7 35.84 10.22 -15.56
N TYR A 8 36.92 10.26 -14.78
CA TYR A 8 38.16 9.59 -15.13
C TYR A 8 37.96 8.07 -15.01
N ASN A 9 38.08 7.35 -16.14
CA ASN A 9 38.05 5.89 -16.16
C ASN A 9 39.49 5.38 -16.32
N GLY A 10 40.06 4.78 -15.27
CA GLY A 10 41.42 4.22 -15.27
C GLY A 10 41.62 3.01 -16.20
N PHE A 11 40.55 2.45 -16.74
CA PHE A 11 40.55 1.40 -17.77
C PHE A 11 40.23 1.94 -19.17
N ALA A 12 40.28 3.25 -19.37
CA ALA A 12 40.13 3.85 -20.69
C ALA A 12 41.22 3.31 -21.63
N SER A 13 40.80 2.71 -22.74
CA SER A 13 41.72 2.17 -23.73
C SER A 13 41.62 2.97 -25.02
N ASN A 14 42.77 3.29 -25.60
CA ASN A 14 42.88 4.00 -26.88
C ASN A 14 42.77 3.05 -28.09
N ALA A 15 42.52 1.75 -27.87
CA ALA A 15 42.40 0.78 -28.94
C ALA A 15 41.09 0.98 -29.74
N ARG A 16 41.17 0.91 -31.08
CA ARG A 16 40.01 1.12 -31.99
C ARG A 16 38.85 0.14 -31.79
N ASN A 17 39.11 -1.02 -31.19
CA ASN A 17 38.13 -2.06 -30.87
C ASN A 17 37.64 -2.01 -29.40
N SER A 18 38.12 -1.07 -28.59
CA SER A 18 37.67 -0.91 -27.21
C SER A 18 36.62 0.18 -27.10
N THR A 19 35.51 -0.14 -26.42
CA THR A 19 34.49 0.85 -26.05
C THR A 19 34.76 1.50 -24.69
N LYS A 20 35.73 0.98 -23.90
CA LYS A 20 36.06 1.44 -22.54
C LYS A 20 36.69 2.84 -22.54
N GLY A 21 36.16 3.75 -21.71
CA GLY A 21 36.57 5.15 -21.62
C GLY A 21 35.94 6.08 -22.68
N THR A 22 35.22 5.54 -23.65
CA THR A 22 34.52 6.32 -24.70
C THR A 22 33.08 6.67 -24.29
N GLU A 23 32.36 7.42 -25.13
CA GLU A 23 30.92 7.67 -24.94
C GLU A 23 30.05 6.42 -25.11
N ARG A 24 30.62 5.36 -25.70
CA ARG A 24 29.99 4.03 -25.82
C ARG A 24 30.22 3.16 -24.58
N ASP A 25 31.06 3.58 -23.64
CA ASP A 25 31.28 2.88 -22.38
C ASP A 25 30.03 2.94 -21.51
N THR A 26 29.57 1.78 -21.03
CA THR A 26 28.39 1.67 -20.16
C THR A 26 28.56 2.49 -18.89
N LEU A 27 29.77 2.59 -18.33
CA LEU A 27 30.07 3.38 -17.14
C LEU A 27 29.98 4.89 -17.39
N ASN A 28 30.39 5.36 -18.58
CA ASN A 28 30.29 6.77 -18.95
C ASN A 28 28.86 7.19 -19.30
N ARG A 29 27.99 6.22 -19.65
CA ARG A 29 26.57 6.43 -19.91
C ARG A 29 25.71 6.43 -18.64
N GLN A 30 26.28 6.11 -17.47
CA GLN A 30 25.59 6.23 -16.18
C GLN A 30 25.38 7.70 -15.81
N ILE A 31 24.31 8.27 -16.33
CA ILE A 31 23.80 9.59 -15.97
C ILE A 31 22.49 9.34 -15.23
N PRO A 32 22.22 10.01 -14.08
CA PRO A 32 20.90 9.96 -13.47
C PRO A 32 19.91 10.59 -14.44
N VAL A 33 19.15 9.75 -15.15
CA VAL A 33 18.07 10.17 -16.04
C VAL A 33 16.78 9.68 -15.42
N LYS A 34 15.88 10.61 -15.13
CA LYS A 34 14.54 10.27 -14.65
C LYS A 34 13.79 9.58 -15.79
N LYS A 35 13.43 8.31 -15.59
CA LYS A 35 12.61 7.56 -16.53
C LYS A 35 11.13 7.82 -16.23
N TYR A 36 10.39 8.17 -17.26
CA TYR A 36 8.93 8.30 -17.20
C TYR A 36 8.35 7.09 -17.91
N LEU A 37 7.67 6.22 -17.17
CA LEU A 37 6.95 5.09 -17.74
C LEU A 37 5.61 5.57 -18.29
N SER A 38 5.19 5.02 -19.42
CA SER A 38 3.82 5.23 -19.92
C SER A 38 2.83 4.45 -19.05
N VAL A 39 1.54 4.78 -19.19
CA VAL A 39 0.47 4.10 -18.45
C VAL A 39 0.45 2.62 -18.80
N GLU A 40 0.55 2.30 -20.09
CA GLU A 40 0.55 0.93 -20.61
C GLU A 40 1.74 0.12 -20.08
N MET A 41 2.94 0.71 -20.04
CA MET A 41 4.12 0.04 -19.47
C MET A 41 3.96 -0.30 -17.99
N ILE A 42 3.26 0.55 -17.23
CA ILE A 42 2.98 0.30 -15.81
C ILE A 42 1.94 -0.81 -15.68
N ASP A 43 0.90 -0.79 -16.50
CA ASP A 43 -0.13 -1.83 -16.52
C ASP A 43 0.47 -3.20 -16.85
N ASP A 44 1.31 -3.28 -17.89
CA ASP A 44 2.02 -4.50 -18.29
C ASP A 44 2.96 -4.99 -17.18
N LEU A 45 3.70 -4.09 -16.53
CA LEU A 45 4.57 -4.43 -15.40
C LEU A 45 3.77 -5.05 -14.26
N ILE A 46 2.66 -4.41 -13.86
CA ILE A 46 1.80 -4.92 -12.79
C ILE A 46 1.14 -6.23 -13.18
N ALA A 47 0.69 -6.39 -14.42
CA ALA A 47 0.03 -7.60 -14.88
C ALA A 47 0.98 -8.81 -14.95
N SER A 48 2.25 -8.59 -15.31
CA SER A 48 3.24 -9.65 -15.53
C SER A 48 4.14 -9.94 -14.33
N ASN A 49 4.20 -9.06 -13.32
CA ASN A 49 5.15 -9.17 -12.21
C ASN A 49 4.44 -9.12 -10.84
N GLU A 50 4.28 -10.29 -10.20
CA GLU A 50 3.68 -10.42 -8.86
C GLU A 50 4.45 -9.63 -7.79
N PHE A 51 5.77 -9.55 -7.91
CA PHE A 51 6.59 -8.77 -6.98
C PHE A 51 6.29 -7.26 -7.09
N ALA A 52 6.00 -6.77 -8.29
CA ALA A 52 5.52 -5.40 -8.49
C ALA A 52 4.16 -5.16 -7.83
N LYS A 53 3.23 -6.15 -7.87
CA LYS A 53 1.95 -6.08 -7.14
C LYS A 53 2.15 -6.01 -5.64
N ILE A 54 3.07 -6.81 -5.07
CA ILE A 54 3.41 -6.75 -3.64
C ILE A 54 3.91 -5.35 -3.26
N ILE A 55 4.84 -4.78 -4.02
CA ILE A 55 5.35 -3.42 -3.78
C ILE A 55 4.21 -2.39 -3.82
N LEU A 56 3.28 -2.55 -4.77
CA LEU A 56 2.14 -1.66 -4.94
C LEU A 56 1.17 -1.74 -3.75
N ASN A 57 0.82 -2.94 -3.33
CA ASN A 57 -0.32 -3.15 -2.44
C ASN A 57 0.07 -3.30 -0.97
N ALA A 58 1.25 -3.85 -0.64
CA ALA A 58 1.59 -4.21 0.74
C ALA A 58 1.45 -3.05 1.74
N PRO A 59 1.96 -1.81 1.49
CA PRO A 59 1.71 -0.71 2.42
C PRO A 59 0.24 -0.27 2.57
N ILE A 60 -0.61 -0.54 1.58
CA ILE A 60 -2.05 -0.22 1.66
C ILE A 60 -2.75 -1.31 2.47
N GLU A 61 -2.52 -2.58 2.10
CA GLU A 61 -3.05 -3.76 2.80
C GLU A 61 -2.65 -3.74 4.27
N ASP A 62 -1.36 -3.54 4.56
CA ASP A 62 -0.84 -3.63 5.93
C ASP A 62 -1.32 -2.47 6.83
N VAL A 63 -1.73 -1.33 6.24
CA VAL A 63 -2.37 -0.22 6.95
C VAL A 63 -3.85 -0.47 7.20
N LEU A 64 -4.58 -0.97 6.20
CA LEU A 64 -6.03 -1.06 6.21
C LEU A 64 -6.56 -2.44 6.64
N LYS A 65 -5.70 -3.45 6.81
CA LYS A 65 -6.05 -4.83 7.19
C LYS A 65 -6.92 -4.94 8.45
N ASN A 66 -6.73 -4.04 9.41
CA ASN A 66 -7.43 -4.06 10.70
C ASN A 66 -8.63 -3.10 10.73
N GLY A 67 -9.00 -2.52 9.59
CA GLY A 67 -9.98 -1.44 9.53
C GLY A 67 -9.46 -0.14 10.16
N LEU A 68 -10.40 0.75 10.49
CA LEU A 68 -10.11 2.08 11.04
C LEU A 68 -10.99 2.36 12.24
N ASP A 69 -10.42 3.05 13.22
CA ASP A 69 -11.16 3.55 14.37
C ASP A 69 -11.76 4.92 14.01
N ILE A 70 -13.06 4.93 13.72
CA ILE A 70 -13.83 6.13 13.38
C ILE A 70 -14.82 6.42 14.52
N ALA A 71 -14.80 7.65 15.02
CA ALA A 71 -15.72 8.14 16.04
C ALA A 71 -16.19 9.57 15.71
N ILE A 72 -17.48 9.83 15.88
CA ILE A 72 -18.07 11.17 15.94
C ILE A 72 -17.92 11.68 17.36
N LEU A 73 -17.59 12.95 17.53
CA LEU A 73 -17.36 13.57 18.83
C LEU A 73 -18.52 14.48 19.20
N GLN A 74 -18.92 14.44 20.46
CA GLN A 74 -19.79 15.43 21.08
C GLN A 74 -19.02 16.74 21.36
N ASP A 75 -19.73 17.79 21.77
CA ASP A 75 -19.14 19.10 22.07
C ASP A 75 -18.13 19.05 23.24
N ASP A 76 -18.28 18.08 24.14
CA ASP A 76 -17.38 17.81 25.27
C ASP A 76 -16.17 16.93 24.90
N GLY A 77 -16.10 16.46 23.65
CA GLY A 77 -15.02 15.60 23.15
C GLY A 77 -15.22 14.11 23.38
N THR A 78 -16.33 13.69 24.00
CA THR A 78 -16.69 12.26 24.14
C THR A 78 -17.25 11.69 22.85
N ASP A 79 -17.25 10.36 22.72
CA ASP A 79 -17.77 9.69 21.52
C ASP A 79 -19.31 9.78 21.47
N ASP A 80 -19.86 10.29 20.36
CA ASP A 80 -21.28 10.20 20.01
C ASP A 80 -21.54 8.82 19.39
N ILE A 81 -21.95 7.87 20.23
CA ILE A 81 -22.15 6.47 19.85
C ILE A 81 -23.22 6.34 18.75
N GLU A 82 -24.31 7.12 18.81
CA GLU A 82 -25.42 6.99 17.87
C GLU A 82 -25.03 7.51 16.48
N SER A 83 -24.44 8.71 16.41
CA SER A 83 -23.97 9.29 15.16
C SER A 83 -22.82 8.48 14.56
N THR A 84 -21.91 7.97 15.40
CA THR A 84 -20.84 7.05 14.98
C THR A 84 -21.40 5.79 14.34
N LYS A 85 -22.43 5.18 14.94
CA LYS A 85 -23.07 4.00 14.38
C LYS A 85 -23.70 4.28 13.01
N LYS A 86 -24.43 5.39 12.87
CA LYS A 86 -25.03 5.80 11.58
C LYS A 86 -23.97 6.02 10.49
N LEU A 87 -22.86 6.67 10.84
CA LEU A 87 -21.74 6.87 9.93
C LEU A 87 -21.13 5.53 9.49
N LYS A 88 -20.82 4.63 10.43
CA LYS A 88 -20.24 3.31 10.12
C LYS A 88 -21.17 2.49 9.24
N GLU A 89 -22.46 2.40 9.57
CA GLU A 89 -23.44 1.69 8.73
C GLU A 89 -23.51 2.25 7.31
N LYS A 90 -23.37 3.57 7.14
CA LYS A 90 -23.34 4.19 5.80
C LYS A 90 -22.05 3.90 5.06
N LEU A 91 -20.90 3.97 5.74
CA LEU A 91 -19.60 3.65 5.14
C LEU A 91 -19.50 2.17 4.74
N ASP A 92 -20.02 1.27 5.57
CA ASP A 92 -20.05 -0.17 5.29
C ASP A 92 -20.92 -0.47 4.07
N LYS A 93 -22.07 0.19 3.92
CA LYS A 93 -22.92 0.09 2.70
C LYS A 93 -22.21 0.55 1.42
N LEU A 94 -21.17 1.39 1.54
CA LEU A 94 -20.38 1.87 0.41
C LEU A 94 -19.13 1.00 0.14
N ASP A 95 -18.94 -0.08 0.90
CA ASP A 95 -17.73 -0.92 0.88
C ASP A 95 -16.46 -0.06 1.01
N TYR A 96 -16.50 0.95 1.89
CA TYR A 96 -15.55 2.06 1.85
C TYR A 96 -14.08 1.60 1.98
N LEU A 97 -13.79 0.59 2.81
CA LEU A 97 -12.42 0.09 2.98
C LEU A 97 -11.86 -0.48 1.67
N GLU A 98 -12.62 -1.35 1.00
CA GLU A 98 -12.20 -1.93 -0.29
C GLU A 98 -12.05 -0.83 -1.34
N LYS A 99 -12.99 0.12 -1.39
CA LYS A 99 -12.93 1.25 -2.32
C LYS A 99 -11.73 2.14 -2.06
N ILE A 100 -11.38 2.41 -0.81
CA ILE A 100 -10.17 3.16 -0.46
C ILE A 100 -8.91 2.36 -0.82
N MET A 101 -8.87 1.05 -0.58
CA MET A 101 -7.74 0.20 -0.98
C MET A 101 -7.52 0.24 -2.49
N ASN A 102 -8.58 0.04 -3.28
CA ASN A 102 -8.53 0.08 -4.74
C ASN A 102 -8.14 1.48 -5.24
N PHE A 103 -8.71 2.53 -4.64
CA PHE A 103 -8.40 3.92 -5.00
C PHE A 103 -6.93 4.25 -4.75
N MET A 104 -6.41 3.92 -3.56
CA MET A 104 -5.02 4.17 -3.22
C MET A 104 -4.06 3.33 -4.05
N SER A 105 -4.46 2.13 -4.48
CA SER A 105 -3.69 1.30 -5.40
C SER A 105 -3.55 2.02 -6.75
N GLU A 106 -4.65 2.55 -7.30
CA GLU A 106 -4.62 3.33 -8.55
C GLU A 106 -3.82 4.63 -8.42
N VAL A 107 -3.93 5.34 -7.29
CA VAL A 107 -3.10 6.52 -6.99
C VAL A 107 -1.62 6.16 -7.00
N ARG A 108 -1.22 5.05 -6.37
CA ARG A 108 0.18 4.62 -6.33
C ARG A 108 0.68 4.13 -7.69
N LYS A 109 -0.18 3.42 -8.41
CA LYS A 109 0.10 2.83 -9.71
C LYS A 109 0.32 3.90 -10.77
N HIS A 110 -0.54 4.90 -10.87
CA HIS A 110 -0.45 5.91 -11.94
C HIS A 110 -0.01 7.31 -11.48
N GLY A 111 0.07 7.53 -10.17
CA GLY A 111 0.45 8.79 -9.55
C GLY A 111 -0.73 9.65 -9.11
N TYR A 112 -1.94 9.39 -9.62
CA TYR A 112 -3.19 10.00 -9.18
C TYR A 112 -4.38 9.17 -9.66
N ALA A 113 -5.50 9.32 -8.97
CA ALA A 113 -6.78 8.74 -9.37
C ALA A 113 -7.94 9.59 -8.81
N ILE A 114 -9.16 9.32 -9.27
CA ILE A 114 -10.37 10.01 -8.83
C ILE A 114 -11.39 8.99 -8.34
N MET A 115 -11.98 9.23 -7.18
CA MET A 115 -13.11 8.47 -6.67
C MET A 115 -14.36 9.33 -6.84
N TYR A 116 -15.23 8.92 -7.75
CA TYR A 116 -16.50 9.55 -8.04
C TYR A 116 -17.61 9.03 -7.12
N LEU A 117 -18.39 9.97 -6.59
CA LEU A 117 -19.54 9.69 -5.75
C LEU A 117 -20.78 9.57 -6.65
N ASN A 118 -21.22 8.35 -6.89
CA ASN A 118 -22.49 8.15 -7.57
C ASN A 118 -23.62 8.56 -6.60
N THR A 119 -24.36 9.60 -6.96
CA THR A 119 -25.21 10.33 -6.01
C THR A 119 -26.61 10.54 -6.57
N LEU A 120 -27.63 10.13 -5.81
CA LEU A 120 -29.02 10.47 -6.10
C LEU A 120 -29.32 11.88 -5.60
N HIS A 121 -29.95 12.67 -6.46
CA HIS A 121 -30.35 14.06 -6.20
C HIS A 121 -31.86 14.19 -6.30
N ASN A 122 -32.44 15.02 -5.44
CA ASN A 122 -33.87 15.34 -5.48
C ASN A 122 -34.23 16.39 -6.56
N ILE A 123 -33.25 16.81 -7.37
CA ILE A 123 -33.38 17.82 -8.44
C ILE A 123 -32.68 17.26 -9.69
N GLU A 124 -33.22 17.53 -10.88
CA GLU A 124 -32.53 17.31 -12.17
C GLU A 124 -31.21 18.09 -12.17
N THR A 125 -30.13 17.45 -11.70
CA THR A 125 -28.78 18.01 -11.68
C THR A 125 -27.89 17.09 -12.49
N GLU A 126 -27.16 17.67 -13.43
CA GLU A 126 -26.21 16.94 -14.25
C GLU A 126 -24.92 16.69 -13.47
N THR A 127 -24.09 15.78 -13.97
CA THR A 127 -22.79 15.49 -13.34
C THR A 127 -21.84 16.70 -13.34
N ALA A 128 -22.08 17.68 -14.21
CA ALA A 128 -21.32 18.92 -14.32
C ALA A 128 -21.72 19.96 -13.25
N ASP A 129 -22.89 19.82 -12.63
CA ASP A 129 -23.38 20.78 -11.62
C ASP A 129 -22.76 20.51 -10.25
N GLU A 130 -22.65 21.57 -9.45
CA GLU A 130 -22.18 21.48 -8.06
C GLU A 130 -23.06 20.52 -7.23
N LEU A 131 -22.40 19.62 -6.50
CA LEU A 131 -23.04 18.82 -5.46
C LEU A 131 -23.56 19.76 -4.36
N GLY A 132 -24.88 19.93 -4.29
CA GLY A 132 -25.54 20.70 -3.22
C GLY A 132 -25.52 19.97 -1.89
N GLU A 133 -26.36 20.40 -0.94
CA GLU A 133 -26.42 19.82 0.42
C GLU A 133 -27.39 18.63 0.57
N ARG A 134 -28.20 18.35 -0.48
CA ARG A 134 -29.24 17.32 -0.44
C ARG A 134 -28.98 16.25 -1.49
N PHE A 135 -28.16 15.28 -1.13
CA PHE A 135 -27.84 14.12 -1.96
C PHE A 135 -27.76 12.85 -1.10
N GLN A 136 -27.82 11.70 -1.76
CA GLN A 136 -27.54 10.39 -1.18
C GLN A 136 -26.45 9.72 -2.01
N ILE A 137 -25.35 9.28 -1.39
CA ILE A 137 -24.29 8.54 -2.07
C ILE A 137 -24.72 7.09 -2.20
N GLU A 138 -24.90 6.59 -3.42
CA GLU A 138 -25.27 5.19 -3.69
C GLU A 138 -24.05 4.29 -3.86
N ALA A 139 -22.99 4.80 -4.50
CA ALA A 139 -21.81 4.00 -4.79
C ALA A 139 -20.56 4.85 -4.97
N LEU A 140 -19.41 4.21 -4.79
CA LEU A 140 -18.09 4.77 -5.05
C LEU A 140 -17.49 4.10 -6.29
N ASN A 141 -17.17 4.91 -7.30
CA ASN A 141 -16.53 4.47 -8.53
C ASN A 141 -15.14 5.09 -8.65
N ILE A 142 -14.16 4.28 -9.02
CA ILE A 142 -12.76 4.72 -9.12
C ILE A 142 -12.42 4.84 -10.59
N PHE A 143 -11.86 5.98 -10.96
CA PHE A 143 -11.34 6.26 -12.29
C PHE A 143 -9.82 6.39 -12.21
N SER A 144 -9.15 5.47 -12.89
CA SER A 144 -7.70 5.48 -13.07
C SER A 144 -7.27 6.63 -13.98
N LYS A 145 -5.96 6.90 -14.04
CA LYS A 145 -5.38 7.89 -14.96
C LYS A 145 -5.76 7.63 -16.43
N SER A 146 -5.96 6.37 -16.82
CA SER A 146 -6.31 5.99 -18.19
C SER A 146 -7.74 6.37 -18.58
N GLU A 147 -8.64 6.44 -17.59
CA GLU A 147 -10.07 6.74 -17.76
C GLU A 147 -10.39 8.23 -17.62
N ILE A 148 -9.44 9.02 -17.13
CA ILE A 148 -9.58 10.48 -17.03
C ILE A 148 -9.21 11.11 -18.37
N ALA A 149 -10.19 11.72 -19.05
CA ALA A 149 -9.97 12.37 -20.35
C ALA A 149 -9.25 13.72 -20.19
N LYS A 150 -9.59 14.46 -19.14
CA LYS A 150 -9.02 15.79 -18.88
C LYS A 150 -9.05 16.10 -17.39
N LEU A 151 -7.93 16.58 -16.87
CA LEU A 151 -7.82 17.06 -15.49
C LEU A 151 -6.96 18.33 -15.48
N LYS A 152 -7.50 19.42 -14.95
CA LYS A 152 -6.72 20.64 -14.66
C LYS A 152 -6.87 21.00 -13.20
N LEU A 153 -5.74 21.38 -12.61
CA LEU A 153 -5.67 21.87 -11.24
C LEU A 153 -5.51 23.39 -11.24
N GLU A 154 -5.97 24.04 -10.18
CA GLU A 154 -5.64 25.43 -9.91
C GLU A 154 -4.14 25.56 -9.61
N ASN A 155 -3.43 26.31 -10.46
CA ASN A 155 -1.97 26.39 -10.45
C ASN A 155 -1.43 27.70 -9.85
N SER A 156 -2.31 28.66 -9.56
CA SER A 156 -1.94 29.91 -8.90
C SER A 156 -1.65 29.64 -7.43
N LYS A 157 -0.39 29.80 -7.03
CA LYS A 157 0.02 29.73 -5.62
C LYS A 157 -0.60 30.82 -4.73
N LEU A 158 -1.24 31.82 -5.34
CA LEU A 158 -1.95 32.89 -4.66
C LEU A 158 -3.43 32.57 -4.43
N SER A 159 -3.94 31.48 -5.03
CA SER A 159 -5.31 31.03 -4.82
C SER A 159 -5.41 30.21 -3.54
N LEU A 160 -6.47 30.42 -2.76
CA LEU A 160 -6.82 29.54 -1.64
C LEU A 160 -7.13 28.11 -2.10
N LYS A 161 -7.54 27.97 -3.37
CA LYS A 161 -7.84 26.67 -4.01
C LYS A 161 -6.62 26.06 -4.70
N TYR A 162 -5.39 26.53 -4.40
CA TYR A 162 -4.18 26.02 -5.06
C TYR A 162 -4.08 24.50 -4.94
N GLY A 163 -3.97 23.84 -6.10
CA GLY A 163 -3.92 22.39 -6.19
C GLY A 163 -5.29 21.70 -6.18
N GLU A 164 -6.41 22.40 -6.04
CA GLU A 164 -7.74 21.80 -6.21
C GLU A 164 -8.07 21.58 -7.69
N ILE A 165 -9.04 20.70 -7.96
CA ILE A 165 -9.53 20.44 -9.32
C ILE A 165 -10.31 21.66 -9.81
N LYS A 166 -9.95 22.14 -11.00
CA LYS A 166 -10.62 23.23 -11.71
C LYS A 166 -11.49 22.73 -12.86
N GLU A 167 -10.99 21.74 -13.61
CA GLU A 167 -11.72 21.13 -14.73
C GLU A 167 -11.49 19.61 -14.67
N LEU A 168 -12.58 18.83 -14.81
CA LEU A 168 -12.52 17.37 -14.82
C LEU A 168 -13.47 16.80 -15.88
N GLN A 169 -12.92 15.94 -16.74
CA GLN A 169 -13.70 15.13 -17.68
C GLN A 169 -13.25 13.67 -17.62
N ILE A 170 -14.21 12.77 -17.59
CA ILE A 170 -13.99 11.32 -17.48
C ILE A 170 -14.51 10.65 -18.76
N LYS A 171 -13.80 9.61 -19.22
CA LYS A 171 -14.24 8.76 -20.32
C LYS A 171 -15.40 7.92 -19.84
N ASN A 172 -16.52 8.02 -20.52
CA ASN A 172 -17.72 7.24 -20.27
C ASN A 172 -18.14 6.52 -21.56
N TYR A 173 -18.86 5.42 -21.42
CA TYR A 173 -19.30 4.59 -22.55
C TYR A 173 -20.80 4.71 -22.72
N LYS A 174 -21.23 5.09 -23.93
CA LYS A 174 -22.64 4.99 -24.35
C LYS A 174 -22.91 3.65 -25.03
N ASP A 175 -24.18 3.29 -25.12
CA ASP A 175 -24.66 2.14 -25.91
C ASP A 175 -23.96 2.14 -27.28
N ASN A 176 -23.35 1.00 -27.64
CA ASN A 176 -22.43 0.78 -28.78
C ASN A 176 -20.93 1.06 -28.56
N ASN A 177 -20.42 1.03 -27.32
CA ASN A 177 -18.99 1.22 -26.98
C ASN A 177 -18.41 2.57 -27.45
N GLN A 178 -19.25 3.56 -27.73
CA GLN A 178 -18.77 4.88 -28.09
C GLN A 178 -18.27 5.59 -26.82
N VAL A 179 -17.00 5.99 -26.83
CA VAL A 179 -16.41 6.79 -25.76
C VAL A 179 -16.87 8.23 -25.90
N ILE A 180 -17.51 8.74 -24.84
CA ILE A 180 -17.82 10.15 -24.66
C ILE A 180 -17.06 10.71 -23.48
N ASN A 181 -16.77 12.00 -23.49
CA ASN A 181 -16.18 12.68 -22.34
C ASN A 181 -17.30 13.36 -21.54
N THR A 182 -17.50 12.91 -20.31
CA THR A 182 -18.49 13.48 -19.39
C THR A 182 -17.80 14.47 -18.45
N GLU A 183 -18.34 15.68 -18.36
CA GLU A 183 -17.87 16.70 -17.42
C GLU A 183 -18.38 16.41 -16.01
N ILE A 184 -17.49 16.53 -15.02
CA ILE A 184 -17.76 16.21 -13.63
C ILE A 184 -17.37 17.40 -12.75
N HIS A 185 -18.29 17.85 -11.91
CA HIS A 185 -17.99 18.90 -10.94
C HIS A 185 -17.02 18.40 -9.84
N PRO A 186 -16.02 19.20 -9.42
CA PRO A 186 -15.06 18.82 -8.38
C PRO A 186 -15.67 18.36 -7.05
N SER A 187 -16.82 18.92 -6.65
CA SER A 187 -17.47 18.54 -5.38
C SER A 187 -18.04 17.11 -5.39
N ARG A 188 -18.20 16.49 -6.57
CA ARG A 188 -18.70 15.10 -6.73
C ARG A 188 -17.60 14.05 -6.66
N VAL A 189 -16.36 14.44 -6.36
CA VAL A 189 -15.23 13.52 -6.34
C VAL A 189 -14.38 13.66 -5.07
N VAL A 190 -13.65 12.60 -4.76
CA VAL A 190 -12.45 12.62 -3.92
C VAL A 190 -11.25 12.43 -4.84
N PHE A 191 -10.20 13.23 -4.64
CA PHE A 191 -9.02 13.24 -5.50
C PHE A 191 -7.76 13.10 -4.68
N SER A 192 -6.82 12.28 -5.16
CA SER A 192 -5.52 12.09 -4.54
C SER A 192 -4.43 11.93 -5.59
N ARG A 193 -3.24 12.41 -5.24
CA ARG A 193 -2.05 12.41 -6.09
C ARG A 193 -0.79 12.22 -5.26
N ILE A 194 0.25 11.69 -5.87
CA ILE A 194 1.55 11.45 -5.25
C ILE A 194 2.69 11.79 -6.22
N ASN A 195 3.90 11.96 -5.67
CA ASN A 195 5.13 12.19 -6.42
C ASN A 195 5.01 13.32 -7.45
N GLU A 196 4.42 14.44 -7.02
CA GLU A 196 4.22 15.62 -7.87
C GLU A 196 5.55 16.12 -8.44
N ASP A 197 5.51 16.59 -9.68
CA ASP A 197 6.65 17.14 -10.39
C ASP A 197 6.21 18.38 -11.15
N LYS A 198 7.14 19.26 -11.52
CA LYS A 198 6.82 20.54 -12.18
C LYS A 198 6.01 20.39 -13.47
N LYS A 199 6.01 19.21 -14.07
CA LYS A 199 5.35 18.90 -15.36
C LYS A 199 4.17 17.95 -15.24
N GLU A 200 3.99 17.28 -14.09
CA GLU A 200 3.04 16.19 -13.94
C GLU A 200 2.24 16.36 -12.65
N ILE A 201 0.92 16.15 -12.74
CA ILE A 201 0.00 16.18 -11.59
C ILE A 201 0.42 15.15 -10.54
N GLY A 202 0.87 13.98 -10.98
CA GLY A 202 1.37 12.93 -10.10
C GLY A 202 2.07 11.84 -10.90
N GLN A 203 2.93 11.08 -10.22
CA GLN A 203 3.75 10.05 -10.85
C GLN A 203 3.68 8.72 -10.13
N SER A 204 3.61 7.65 -10.92
CA SER A 204 3.73 6.28 -10.44
C SER A 204 4.93 6.10 -9.52
N ILE A 205 4.77 5.29 -8.48
CA ILE A 205 5.90 4.82 -7.66
C ILE A 205 6.91 4.04 -8.51
N PHE A 206 6.50 3.42 -9.61
CA PHE A 206 7.38 2.63 -10.47
C PHE A 206 8.34 3.48 -11.29
N ASN A 207 8.08 4.78 -11.48
CA ASN A 207 9.03 5.65 -12.17
C ASN A 207 10.37 5.74 -11.43
N SER A 208 10.37 5.74 -10.09
CA SER A 208 11.60 5.74 -9.29
C SER A 208 12.15 4.32 -9.07
N LEU A 209 11.30 3.31 -9.08
CA LEU A 209 11.68 1.91 -8.83
C LEU A 209 12.08 1.14 -10.09
N PHE A 210 11.82 1.65 -11.30
CA PHE A 210 11.99 0.90 -12.55
C PHE A 210 13.38 0.27 -12.69
N GLU A 211 14.45 1.03 -12.48
CA GLU A 211 15.81 0.47 -12.59
C GLU A 211 16.08 -0.63 -11.57
N ARG A 212 15.46 -0.56 -10.38
CA ARG A 212 15.62 -1.54 -9.31
C ARG A 212 14.86 -2.82 -9.62
N MET A 213 13.67 -2.69 -10.24
CA MET A 213 12.92 -3.81 -10.79
C MET A 213 13.72 -4.51 -11.90
N VAL A 214 14.30 -3.76 -12.84
CA VAL A 214 15.14 -4.35 -13.90
C VAL A 214 16.35 -5.08 -13.32
N ILE A 215 16.98 -4.55 -12.27
CA ILE A 215 18.08 -5.25 -11.57
C ILE A 215 17.60 -6.55 -10.94
N PHE A 216 16.41 -6.55 -10.32
CA PHE A 216 15.80 -7.75 -9.74
C PHE A 216 15.53 -8.81 -10.81
N ASP A 217 14.79 -8.46 -11.87
CA ASP A 217 14.48 -9.39 -12.97
C ASP A 217 15.76 -9.93 -13.63
N SER A 218 16.77 -9.08 -13.83
CA SER A 218 18.07 -9.50 -14.38
C SER A 218 18.82 -10.46 -13.45
N THR A 219 18.71 -10.24 -12.13
CA THR A 219 19.35 -11.10 -11.12
C THR A 219 18.65 -12.45 -11.06
N GLU A 220 17.32 -12.46 -11.03
CA GLU A 220 16.50 -13.68 -11.07
C GLU A 220 16.79 -14.50 -12.32
N TRP A 221 16.79 -13.87 -13.49
CA TRP A 221 17.14 -14.53 -14.75
C TRP A 221 18.57 -15.10 -14.73
N SER A 222 19.54 -14.31 -14.27
CA SER A 222 20.95 -14.73 -14.20
C SER A 222 21.14 -15.93 -13.26
N ILE A 223 20.43 -15.95 -12.12
CA ILE A 223 20.43 -17.08 -11.20
C ILE A 223 19.82 -18.31 -11.85
N GLY A 224 18.70 -18.18 -12.55
CA GLY A 224 18.10 -19.28 -13.31
C GLY A 224 19.09 -19.88 -14.32
N GLN A 225 19.83 -19.03 -15.04
CA GLN A 225 20.88 -19.47 -15.95
C GLN A 225 22.05 -20.14 -15.23
N LEU A 226 22.46 -19.65 -14.05
CA LEU A 226 23.51 -20.29 -13.24
C LEU A 226 23.09 -21.68 -12.75
N ILE A 227 21.85 -21.83 -12.30
CA ILE A 227 21.29 -23.11 -11.86
C ILE A 227 21.22 -24.08 -13.04
N TYR A 228 20.74 -23.62 -14.21
CA TYR A 228 20.72 -24.42 -15.43
C TYR A 228 22.13 -24.92 -15.82
N ARG A 229 23.14 -24.07 -15.64
CA ARG A 229 24.56 -24.38 -15.93
C ARG A 229 25.28 -25.12 -14.81
N ALA A 230 24.66 -25.33 -13.64
CA ALA A 230 25.29 -26.03 -12.53
C ALA A 230 25.63 -27.49 -12.92
N VAL A 231 24.90 -28.06 -13.88
CA VAL A 231 25.16 -29.38 -14.46
C VAL A 231 25.52 -29.20 -15.94
N PHE A 232 26.68 -28.61 -16.21
CA PHE A 232 27.24 -28.59 -17.56
C PHE A 232 28.07 -29.85 -17.80
N LEU A 233 27.60 -30.68 -18.73
CA LEU A 233 28.21 -31.96 -19.06
C LEU A 233 29.06 -31.82 -20.31
N ILE A 234 30.27 -32.38 -20.26
CA ILE A 234 31.17 -32.46 -21.42
C ILE A 234 31.39 -33.92 -21.74
N LEU A 235 30.94 -34.32 -22.93
CA LEU A 235 31.31 -35.58 -23.55
C LEU A 235 32.54 -35.34 -24.43
N LYS A 236 33.66 -35.96 -24.08
CA LYS A 236 34.84 -36.02 -24.95
C LYS A 236 34.84 -37.38 -25.66
N THR A 237 35.01 -37.36 -26.97
CA THR A 237 35.04 -38.58 -27.78
C THR A 237 35.97 -38.40 -28.98
N ASP A 238 36.31 -39.49 -29.66
CA ASP A 238 37.18 -39.48 -30.83
C ASP A 238 36.46 -39.05 -32.12
N ASN A 239 37.23 -38.78 -33.18
CA ASN A 239 36.66 -38.32 -34.45
C ASN A 239 35.71 -39.36 -35.07
N ALA A 240 36.03 -40.65 -34.95
CA ALA A 240 35.22 -41.72 -35.52
C ALA A 240 33.83 -41.81 -34.86
N THR A 241 33.77 -41.64 -33.54
CA THR A 241 32.50 -41.63 -32.78
C THR A 241 31.73 -40.33 -33.01
N MET A 242 32.43 -39.20 -33.10
CA MET A 242 31.82 -37.91 -33.44
C MET A 242 31.13 -37.93 -34.80
N ASP A 243 31.71 -38.60 -35.81
CA ASP A 243 31.10 -38.70 -37.13
C ASP A 243 29.87 -39.61 -37.13
N LYS A 244 29.85 -40.68 -36.32
CA LYS A 244 28.64 -41.49 -36.09
C LYS A 244 27.52 -40.71 -35.39
N ILE A 245 27.86 -39.88 -34.39
CA ILE A 245 26.90 -39.02 -33.69
C ILE A 245 26.25 -38.03 -34.67
N LYS A 246 27.02 -37.47 -35.61
CA LYS A 246 26.49 -36.59 -36.66
C LYS A 246 25.52 -37.31 -37.60
N GLU A 247 25.77 -38.58 -37.89
CA GLU A 247 24.91 -39.41 -38.73
C GLU A 247 23.62 -39.85 -38.01
N SER A 248 23.64 -39.99 -36.68
CA SER A 248 22.55 -40.53 -35.87
C SER A 248 21.59 -39.48 -35.29
N GLY A 249 21.48 -38.29 -35.90
CA GLY A 249 20.61 -37.20 -35.42
C GLY A 249 21.35 -35.95 -34.93
N GLY A 250 22.66 -36.04 -34.74
CA GLY A 250 23.53 -34.90 -34.46
C GLY A 250 23.76 -34.64 -32.97
N ILE A 251 24.53 -33.58 -32.68
CA ILE A 251 24.94 -33.19 -31.33
C ILE A 251 23.73 -32.88 -30.43
N ARG A 252 22.67 -32.31 -31.01
CA ARG A 252 21.47 -31.90 -30.29
C ARG A 252 20.71 -33.09 -29.69
N ASP A 253 20.57 -34.18 -30.42
CA ASP A 253 19.89 -35.39 -29.93
C ASP A 253 20.65 -36.01 -28.74
N LYS A 254 21.99 -35.90 -28.74
CA LYS A 254 22.82 -36.32 -27.61
C LYS A 254 22.78 -35.40 -26.40
N GLU A 255 22.64 -34.08 -26.60
CA GLU A 255 22.40 -33.13 -25.51
C GLU A 255 21.02 -33.34 -24.86
N GLU A 256 20.00 -33.72 -25.64
CA GLU A 256 18.65 -34.01 -25.14
C GLU A 256 18.55 -35.37 -24.38
N GLU A 257 19.40 -36.35 -24.72
CA GLU A 257 19.48 -37.65 -24.03
C GLU A 257 19.99 -37.55 -22.58
N ILE A 258 20.78 -36.52 -22.23
CA ILE A 258 21.38 -36.39 -20.89
C ILE A 258 20.73 -35.26 -20.09
N ASN A 259 19.82 -35.63 -19.18
CA ASN A 259 19.14 -34.73 -18.25
C ASN A 259 19.26 -35.22 -16.80
N ALA A 260 18.59 -34.54 -15.86
CA ALA A 260 18.66 -34.84 -14.43
C ALA A 260 18.25 -36.27 -14.04
N SER A 261 17.58 -37.01 -14.93
CA SER A 261 17.15 -38.39 -14.72
C SER A 261 17.94 -39.41 -15.54
N THR A 262 18.95 -38.99 -16.32
CA THR A 262 19.71 -39.88 -17.19
C THR A 262 20.81 -40.60 -16.41
N LEU A 263 20.79 -41.94 -16.45
CA LEU A 263 21.92 -42.76 -16.02
C LEU A 263 22.96 -42.83 -17.14
N ALA A 264 24.13 -42.22 -16.94
CA ALA A 264 25.25 -42.34 -17.87
C ALA A 264 25.99 -43.67 -17.66
N VAL A 265 26.03 -44.51 -18.70
CA VAL A 265 26.85 -45.73 -18.76
C VAL A 265 28.02 -45.45 -19.72
N ILE A 266 29.24 -45.36 -19.20
CA ILE A 266 30.44 -45.00 -19.95
C ILE A 266 31.42 -46.17 -20.06
N GLY A 267 32.09 -46.31 -21.21
CA GLY A 267 33.14 -47.32 -21.43
C GLY A 267 34.43 -47.01 -20.66
N GLN A 268 35.36 -47.98 -20.59
CA GLN A 268 36.63 -47.79 -19.88
C GLN A 268 37.52 -46.66 -20.44
N ASP A 269 37.36 -46.35 -21.73
CA ASP A 269 38.14 -45.33 -22.42
C ASP A 269 37.38 -43.98 -22.59
N ASP A 270 36.13 -43.90 -22.10
CA ASP A 270 35.30 -42.70 -22.22
C ASP A 270 35.48 -41.77 -21.01
N GLU A 271 35.49 -40.46 -21.24
CA GLU A 271 35.57 -39.45 -20.18
C GLU A 271 34.32 -38.56 -20.18
N LEU A 272 33.52 -38.67 -19.12
CA LEU A 272 32.44 -37.72 -18.80
C LEU A 272 32.91 -36.78 -17.68
N GLN A 273 33.01 -35.49 -17.97
CA GLN A 273 33.37 -34.48 -16.99
C GLN A 273 32.19 -33.55 -16.70
N VAL A 274 31.92 -33.33 -15.41
CA VAL A 274 31.09 -32.21 -14.95
C VAL A 274 32.01 -31.03 -14.71
N ILE A 275 31.86 -29.95 -15.46
CA ILE A 275 32.53 -28.69 -15.12
C ILE A 275 31.62 -27.93 -14.18
N ASN A 276 32.01 -27.83 -12.90
CA ASN A 276 31.38 -26.90 -11.99
C ASN A 276 31.76 -25.46 -12.38
N SER A 277 30.98 -24.88 -13.27
CA SER A 277 31.19 -23.54 -13.82
C SER A 277 30.76 -22.42 -12.86
N THR A 278 30.07 -22.74 -11.76
CA THR A 278 29.56 -21.74 -10.82
C THR A 278 30.58 -21.36 -9.75
N GLY A 279 31.68 -22.09 -9.60
CA GLY A 279 32.80 -21.70 -8.71
C GLY A 279 32.41 -21.48 -7.23
N GLY A 280 31.31 -22.09 -6.77
CA GLY A 280 30.80 -21.88 -5.40
C GLY A 280 30.01 -20.58 -5.20
N LEU A 281 29.52 -19.95 -6.28
CA LEU A 281 28.55 -18.85 -6.18
C LEU A 281 27.30 -19.31 -5.45
N ASP A 282 26.87 -18.52 -4.48
CA ASP A 282 25.65 -18.73 -3.70
C ASP A 282 24.55 -17.80 -4.25
N PRO A 283 23.55 -18.33 -4.98
CA PRO A 283 22.46 -17.54 -5.55
C PRO A 283 21.69 -16.75 -4.49
N GLU A 284 21.60 -17.27 -3.27
CA GLU A 284 20.82 -16.65 -2.20
C GLU A 284 21.39 -15.28 -1.82
N LYS A 285 22.72 -15.12 -1.86
CA LYS A 285 23.37 -13.83 -1.57
C LYS A 285 22.97 -12.73 -2.55
N PHE A 286 22.79 -13.09 -3.83
CA PHE A 286 22.39 -12.13 -4.85
C PHE A 286 20.91 -11.73 -4.70
N ILE A 287 20.01 -12.69 -4.46
CA ILE A 287 18.60 -12.39 -4.16
C ILE A 287 18.49 -11.52 -2.91
N ASN A 288 19.17 -11.90 -1.83
CA ASN A 288 19.17 -11.14 -0.58
C ASN A 288 19.68 -9.70 -0.79
N ALA A 289 20.75 -9.50 -1.57
CA ALA A 289 21.29 -8.18 -1.85
C ALA A 289 20.27 -7.28 -2.59
N VAL A 290 19.59 -7.82 -3.61
CA VAL A 290 18.60 -7.04 -4.35
C VAL A 290 17.35 -6.76 -3.51
N LEU A 291 16.88 -7.73 -2.72
CA LEU A 291 15.77 -7.53 -1.79
C LEU A 291 16.10 -6.47 -0.73
N THR A 292 17.34 -6.41 -0.25
CA THR A 292 17.79 -5.33 0.66
C THR A 292 17.74 -3.96 -0.02
N ILE A 293 18.22 -3.84 -1.27
CA ILE A 293 18.13 -2.59 -2.04
C ILE A 293 16.68 -2.16 -2.20
N LEU A 294 15.80 -3.08 -2.59
CA LEU A 294 14.37 -2.81 -2.76
C LEU A 294 13.70 -2.42 -1.44
N SER A 295 14.07 -3.08 -0.33
CA SER A 295 13.57 -2.75 1.01
C SER A 295 13.93 -1.31 1.40
N ILE A 296 15.16 -0.86 1.13
CA ILE A 296 15.59 0.52 1.36
C ILE A 296 14.77 1.51 0.51
N HIS A 297 14.54 1.20 -0.76
CA HIS A 297 13.85 2.10 -1.68
C HIS A 297 12.33 2.15 -1.48
N THR A 298 11.73 1.08 -0.96
CA THR A 298 10.28 0.96 -0.74
C THR A 298 9.87 1.21 0.70
N ASN A 299 10.81 1.13 1.65
CA ASN A 299 10.57 1.02 3.09
C ASN A 299 9.74 -0.21 3.50
N ILE A 300 9.60 -1.20 2.61
CA ILE A 300 8.94 -2.48 2.92
C ILE A 300 10.02 -3.45 3.45
N PRO A 301 9.82 -4.10 4.61
CA PRO A 301 10.80 -5.04 5.14
C PRO A 301 11.12 -6.16 4.16
N LYS A 302 12.39 -6.58 4.14
CA LYS A 302 12.87 -7.69 3.31
C LYS A 302 12.00 -8.94 3.46
N GLN A 303 11.62 -9.28 4.70
CA GLN A 303 10.78 -10.44 5.01
C GLN A 303 9.39 -10.32 4.37
N ARG A 304 8.78 -9.13 4.43
CA ARG A 304 7.48 -8.85 3.78
C ARG A 304 7.58 -8.90 2.26
N LEU A 305 8.68 -8.41 1.67
CA LEU A 305 8.94 -8.52 0.24
C LEU A 305 9.21 -9.97 -0.21
N ALA A 306 9.89 -10.77 0.60
CA ALA A 306 10.23 -12.16 0.31
C ALA A 306 9.07 -13.15 0.54
N GLY A 307 7.97 -12.70 1.14
CA GLY A 307 6.82 -13.56 1.49
C GLY A 307 7.02 -14.48 2.70
N ASN A 308 8.14 -14.34 3.42
CA ASN A 308 8.44 -15.17 4.59
C ASN A 308 7.84 -14.54 5.86
N THR A 309 6.84 -15.19 6.46
CA THR A 309 6.19 -14.79 7.72
C THR A 309 6.81 -15.41 8.97
N GLN A 310 7.79 -16.32 8.86
CA GLN A 310 8.42 -16.96 10.04
C GLN A 310 9.94 -17.08 9.90
N GLY A 311 10.67 -16.71 10.97
CA GLY A 311 12.00 -17.27 11.21
C GLY A 311 13.15 -16.36 11.67
N THR A 312 12.96 -15.09 12.06
CA THR A 312 14.10 -14.31 12.63
C THR A 312 13.64 -13.32 13.70
N LEU A 313 13.43 -13.82 14.93
CA LEU A 313 12.75 -13.14 16.04
C LEU A 313 13.45 -11.91 16.65
N ALA A 314 14.77 -11.74 16.48
CA ALA A 314 15.50 -10.65 17.15
C ALA A 314 15.72 -9.40 16.26
N GLY A 315 15.91 -9.58 14.95
CA GLY A 315 15.97 -8.49 13.98
C GLY A 315 14.61 -8.01 13.50
N SER A 316 13.56 -8.84 13.67
CA SER A 316 12.20 -8.55 13.22
C SER A 316 11.51 -7.45 14.03
N GLN A 317 11.83 -7.25 15.31
CA GLN A 317 11.12 -6.28 16.15
C GLN A 317 11.46 -4.83 15.79
N GLU A 318 12.73 -4.50 15.59
CA GLU A 318 13.14 -3.15 15.20
C GLU A 318 12.69 -2.83 13.78
N ASP A 319 12.79 -3.79 12.86
CA ASP A 319 12.30 -3.65 11.49
C ASP A 319 10.76 -3.53 11.44
N ALA A 320 10.04 -4.30 12.25
CA ALA A 320 8.57 -4.17 12.39
C ALA A 320 8.18 -2.81 12.95
N LYS A 321 8.90 -2.30 13.96
CA LYS A 321 8.65 -0.97 14.52
C LYS A 321 8.90 0.13 13.48
N LYS A 322 10.04 0.10 12.78
CA LYS A 322 10.35 1.05 11.70
C LYS A 322 9.31 1.00 10.59
N TYR A 323 8.83 -0.20 10.25
CA TYR A 323 7.79 -0.37 9.26
C TYR A 323 6.45 0.18 9.74
N ALA A 324 6.02 -0.12 10.97
CA ALA A 324 4.81 0.44 11.55
C ALA A 324 4.84 1.98 11.61
N GLU A 325 5.99 2.58 11.92
CA GLU A 325 6.17 4.04 11.83
C GLU A 325 6.06 4.55 10.39
N TYR A 326 6.63 3.84 9.42
CA TYR A 326 6.45 4.16 8.00
C TYR A 326 4.97 4.08 7.58
N LEU A 327 4.26 3.03 7.99
CA LEU A 327 2.84 2.84 7.70
C LEU A 327 1.99 3.95 8.33
N LYS A 328 2.27 4.37 9.58
CA LYS A 328 1.61 5.53 10.21
C LYS A 328 1.86 6.82 9.42
N ARG A 329 3.09 7.07 8.98
CA ARG A 329 3.41 8.25 8.13
C ARG A 329 2.69 8.17 6.79
N PHE A 330 2.63 6.98 6.18
CA PHE A 330 1.96 6.74 4.91
C PHE A 330 0.45 6.99 5.04
N PHE A 331 -0.18 6.47 6.10
CA PHE A 331 -1.58 6.72 6.42
C PHE A 331 -1.88 8.21 6.58
N ASN A 332 -1.18 8.89 7.51
CA ASN A 332 -1.43 10.30 7.81
C ASN A 332 -1.25 11.20 6.59
N LYS A 333 -0.27 10.89 5.73
CA LYS A 333 0.06 11.71 4.57
C LYS A 333 -0.84 11.46 3.36
N HIS A 334 -1.25 10.20 3.13
CA HIS A 334 -1.85 9.79 1.86
C HIS A 334 -3.25 9.21 1.96
N ILE A 335 -3.56 8.49 3.04
CA ILE A 335 -4.85 7.78 3.18
C ILE A 335 -5.82 8.61 4.02
N LEU A 336 -5.37 9.18 5.14
CA LEU A 336 -6.21 9.98 6.05
C LEU A 336 -6.91 11.16 5.33
N PRO A 337 -6.25 11.95 4.46
CA PRO A 337 -6.93 13.03 3.73
C PRO A 337 -8.06 12.53 2.81
N VAL A 338 -7.89 11.33 2.23
CA VAL A 338 -8.89 10.71 1.36
C VAL A 338 -10.09 10.24 2.17
N ILE A 339 -9.83 9.57 3.30
CA ILE A 339 -10.88 9.14 4.22
C ILE A 339 -11.65 10.34 4.76
N ASN A 340 -10.94 11.38 5.21
CA ASN A 340 -11.58 12.59 5.73
C ASN A 340 -12.47 13.23 4.68
N SER A 341 -11.96 13.40 3.44
CA SER A 341 -12.77 13.96 2.35
C SER A 341 -14.02 13.13 2.07
N LEU A 342 -13.94 11.79 2.13
CA LEU A 342 -15.09 10.90 1.99
C LEU A 342 -16.07 11.04 3.17
N ILE A 343 -15.57 11.02 4.41
CA ILE A 343 -16.39 11.16 5.62
C ILE A 343 -17.10 12.50 5.61
N ASP A 344 -16.42 13.60 5.31
CA ASP A 344 -17.03 14.94 5.22
C ASP A 344 -18.27 14.93 4.31
N LYS A 345 -18.18 14.25 3.16
CA LYS A 345 -19.29 14.12 2.20
C LYS A 345 -20.42 13.25 2.74
N VAL A 346 -20.10 12.17 3.43
CA VAL A 346 -21.09 11.29 4.07
C VAL A 346 -21.78 12.01 5.24
N LEU A 347 -21.07 12.83 6.01
CA LEU A 347 -21.65 13.62 7.11
C LEU A 347 -22.64 14.67 6.58
N ILE A 348 -22.34 15.31 5.46
CA ILE A 348 -23.27 16.22 4.77
C ILE A 348 -24.56 15.47 4.39
N GLU A 349 -24.45 14.28 3.78
CA GLU A 349 -25.60 13.43 3.46
C GLU A 349 -26.43 13.09 4.71
N LEU A 350 -25.75 12.69 5.80
CA LEU A 350 -26.39 12.30 7.06
C LEU A 350 -26.89 13.49 7.89
N LYS A 351 -26.57 14.73 7.49
CA LYS A 351 -26.85 15.96 8.22
C LYS A 351 -26.27 15.97 9.64
N ILE A 352 -25.08 15.41 9.78
CA ILE A 352 -24.31 15.39 11.04
C ILE A 352 -23.29 16.52 10.95
N SER A 353 -23.36 17.49 11.86
CA SER A 353 -22.44 18.65 11.90
C SER A 353 -21.32 18.49 12.93
N GLN A 354 -21.38 17.45 13.75
CA GLN A 354 -20.36 17.13 14.74
C GLN A 354 -19.00 16.84 14.10
N SER A 355 -17.94 17.13 14.86
CA SER A 355 -16.58 16.76 14.46
C SER A 355 -16.35 15.24 14.59
N TYR A 356 -15.30 14.73 13.95
CA TYR A 356 -14.96 13.31 13.98
C TYR A 356 -13.47 13.10 14.12
N ARG A 357 -13.11 11.90 14.57
CA ARG A 357 -11.74 11.40 14.65
C ARG A 357 -11.61 10.11 13.85
N VAL A 358 -10.55 10.02 13.07
CA VAL A 358 -10.11 8.79 12.42
C VAL A 358 -8.70 8.46 12.91
N SER A 359 -8.52 7.26 13.45
CA SER A 359 -7.23 6.75 13.88
C SER A 359 -6.96 5.35 13.35
N LEU A 360 -5.68 5.03 13.23
CA LEU A 360 -5.26 3.66 12.98
C LEU A 360 -5.31 2.86 14.28
N PRO A 361 -5.85 1.62 14.25
CA PRO A 361 -5.63 0.68 15.32
C PRO A 361 -4.13 0.37 15.46
N ASN A 362 -3.73 -0.23 16.58
CA ASN A 362 -2.33 -0.57 16.78
C ASN A 362 -1.87 -1.56 15.69
N LEU A 363 -0.86 -1.16 14.91
CA LEU A 363 -0.32 -1.94 13.80
C LEU A 363 0.65 -3.04 14.25
N LEU A 364 1.18 -2.93 15.47
CA LEU A 364 2.02 -3.93 16.09
C LEU A 364 1.13 -4.83 16.95
N GLU A 365 1.32 -6.14 16.82
CA GLU A 365 0.78 -7.06 17.81
C GLU A 365 1.42 -6.70 19.16
N PRO A 366 0.60 -6.42 20.20
CA PRO A 366 1.14 -6.20 21.52
C PRO A 366 1.93 -7.44 21.93
N THR A 367 3.12 -7.24 22.47
CA THR A 367 3.92 -8.31 23.07
C THR A 367 3.13 -9.03 24.17
N GLU A 368 3.47 -10.28 24.53
CA GLU A 368 2.77 -10.99 25.62
C GLU A 368 2.68 -10.14 26.90
N SER A 369 3.74 -9.39 27.24
CA SER A 369 3.74 -8.46 28.36
C SER A 369 2.74 -7.31 28.21
N GLU A 370 2.64 -6.71 27.02
CA GLU A 370 1.67 -5.65 26.73
C GLU A 370 0.23 -6.20 26.65
N GLN A 371 0.05 -7.44 26.20
CA GLN A 371 -1.25 -8.12 26.23
C GLN A 371 -1.72 -8.37 27.66
N ILE A 372 -0.81 -8.82 28.53
CA ILE A 372 -1.08 -8.99 29.95
C ILE A 372 -1.38 -7.64 30.59
N GLU A 373 -0.60 -6.59 30.32
CA GLU A 373 -0.84 -5.25 30.87
C GLU A 373 -2.18 -4.66 30.39
N ASN A 374 -2.51 -4.80 29.10
CA ASN A 374 -3.78 -4.34 28.55
C ASN A 374 -4.97 -5.15 29.12
N SER A 375 -4.78 -6.45 29.34
CA SER A 375 -5.79 -7.30 29.99
C SER A 375 -6.00 -6.90 31.44
N LEU A 376 -4.92 -6.61 32.17
CA LEU A 376 -4.98 -6.11 33.55
C LEU A 376 -5.68 -4.76 33.62
N LYS A 377 -5.34 -3.80 32.74
CA LYS A 377 -6.03 -2.50 32.66
C LYS A 377 -7.52 -2.66 32.36
N LYS A 378 -7.89 -3.59 31.48
CA LYS A 378 -9.29 -3.88 31.17
C LYS A 378 -10.03 -4.49 32.36
N VAL A 379 -9.41 -5.44 33.06
CA VAL A 379 -9.96 -6.03 34.28
C VAL A 379 -10.10 -5.00 35.40
N GLU A 380 -9.12 -4.10 35.58
CA GLU A 380 -9.22 -2.98 36.53
C GLU A 380 -10.36 -2.04 36.18
N LEU A 381 -10.52 -1.70 34.90
CA LEU A 381 -11.62 -0.84 34.43
C LEU A 381 -12.99 -1.50 34.67
N ASP A 382 -13.12 -2.78 34.33
CA ASP A 382 -14.36 -3.54 34.53
C ASP A 382 -14.68 -3.71 36.02
N THR A 383 -13.66 -3.91 36.87
CA THR A 383 -13.82 -3.98 38.33
C THR A 383 -14.30 -2.65 38.89
N LYS A 384 -13.73 -1.52 38.46
CA LYS A 384 -14.20 -0.19 38.83
C LYS A 384 -15.66 0.04 38.39
N LYS A 385 -16.01 -0.34 37.15
CA LYS A 385 -17.39 -0.24 36.65
C LYS A 385 -18.37 -1.06 37.50
N LEU A 386 -17.99 -2.26 37.91
CA LEU A 386 -18.80 -3.11 38.81
C LEU A 386 -18.95 -2.47 40.20
N GLU A 387 -17.88 -1.96 40.80
CA GLU A 387 -17.95 -1.24 42.08
C GLU A 387 -18.87 -0.02 42.01
N TYR A 388 -18.82 0.73 40.90
CA TYR A 388 -19.70 1.88 40.69
C TYR A 388 -21.16 1.48 40.53
N LEU A 389 -21.44 0.40 39.80
CA LEU A 389 -22.79 -0.16 39.69
C LEU A 389 -23.31 -0.64 41.04
N GLU A 390 -22.49 -1.32 41.84
CA GLU A 390 -22.88 -1.79 43.17
C GLU A 390 -23.17 -0.62 44.12
N LYS A 391 -22.35 0.45 44.10
CA LYS A 391 -22.62 1.68 44.86
C LYS A 391 -23.91 2.37 44.42
N ALA A 392 -24.15 2.47 43.11
CA ALA A 392 -25.39 3.03 42.58
C ALA A 392 -26.62 2.21 43.00
N VAL A 393 -26.54 0.87 42.93
CA VAL A 393 -27.62 -0.04 43.36
C VAL A 393 -27.86 0.06 44.86
N ASN A 394 -26.81 0.18 45.69
CA ASN A 394 -26.94 0.34 47.13
C ASN A 394 -27.61 1.66 47.51
N ILE A 395 -27.30 2.77 46.81
CA ILE A 395 -27.99 4.05 46.99
C ILE A 395 -29.49 3.91 46.69
N ILE A 396 -29.86 3.21 45.61
CA ILE A 396 -31.26 2.97 45.23
C ILE A 396 -31.97 2.05 46.24
N SER A 397 -31.28 1.03 46.72
CA SER A 397 -31.86 -0.01 47.58
C SER A 397 -32.07 0.46 49.02
N ASN A 398 -31.24 1.39 49.50
CA ASN A 398 -31.29 1.87 50.89
C ASN A 398 -32.29 3.00 51.13
N ASN A 399 -32.78 3.68 50.09
CA ASN A 399 -33.84 4.68 50.10
C ASN A 399 -34.17 5.34 51.48
N GLU A 400 -33.39 6.35 51.83
CA GLU A 400 -34.02 7.67 51.93
C GLU A 400 -33.93 8.29 50.52
N LEU A 401 -35.07 8.72 49.98
CA LEU A 401 -35.27 9.46 48.71
C LEU A 401 -35.67 8.68 47.44
N ILE A 402 -36.93 8.21 47.45
CA ILE A 402 -37.74 7.87 46.27
C ILE A 402 -37.89 9.06 45.27
N GLU A 403 -37.51 10.29 45.66
CA GLU A 403 -37.66 11.51 44.87
C GLU A 403 -36.53 11.79 43.85
N LYS A 404 -35.47 10.97 43.74
CA LYS A 404 -34.31 11.23 42.86
C LYS A 404 -34.08 10.20 41.74
N LYS A 405 -35.13 9.55 41.23
CA LYS A 405 -35.06 8.58 40.11
C LYS A 405 -34.36 9.14 38.86
N ASP A 406 -34.55 10.43 38.56
CA ASP A 406 -33.97 11.07 37.38
C ASP A 406 -32.44 11.22 37.48
N LYS A 407 -31.90 11.46 38.69
CA LYS A 407 -30.45 11.54 38.93
C LYS A 407 -29.77 10.18 38.82
N VAL A 408 -30.45 9.12 39.26
CA VAL A 408 -29.96 7.74 39.10
C VAL A 408 -29.91 7.33 37.63
N ALA A 409 -30.92 7.69 36.85
CA ALA A 409 -30.93 7.47 35.40
C ALA A 409 -29.78 8.23 34.71
N GLU A 410 -29.45 9.44 35.17
CA GLU A 410 -28.30 10.21 34.69
C GLU A 410 -26.95 9.56 35.01
N ILE A 411 -26.79 8.99 36.21
CA ILE A 411 -25.60 8.20 36.60
C ILE A 411 -25.43 6.96 35.71
N ILE A 412 -26.51 6.21 35.49
CA ILE A 412 -26.51 5.03 34.60
C ILE A 412 -26.17 5.41 33.16
N LYS A 413 -26.58 6.61 32.73
CA LYS A 413 -26.30 7.11 31.38
C LYS A 413 -24.84 7.53 31.22
N ARG A 414 -24.21 8.12 32.24
CA ARG A 414 -22.80 8.57 32.23
C ARG A 414 -21.78 7.52 32.64
N LEU A 415 -22.20 6.39 33.24
CA LEU A 415 -21.34 5.23 33.52
C LEU A 415 -20.70 4.58 32.27
N GLY A 416 -21.15 4.97 31.07
CA GLY A 416 -20.54 4.60 29.80
C GLY A 416 -19.46 5.54 29.27
N GLU A 417 -19.18 6.67 29.94
CA GLU A 417 -18.19 7.67 29.52
C GLU A 417 -16.84 7.38 30.18
N ASP A 418 -15.76 7.38 29.38
CA ASP A 418 -14.42 6.95 29.82
C ASP A 418 -13.76 7.88 30.87
N ASP A 419 -14.26 9.11 31.05
CA ASP A 419 -13.70 10.15 31.95
C ASP A 419 -14.69 10.63 33.06
N PHE A 420 -15.66 9.81 33.46
CA PHE A 420 -16.65 10.19 34.47
C PHE A 420 -16.09 10.21 35.92
N ASP A 421 -16.01 11.40 36.54
CA ASP A 421 -15.60 11.58 37.94
C ASP A 421 -16.75 11.34 38.92
N PHE A 422 -16.85 10.10 39.40
CA PHE A 422 -17.87 9.67 40.35
C PHE A 422 -17.68 10.29 41.76
N GLU A 423 -16.46 10.68 42.16
CA GLU A 423 -16.22 11.28 43.47
C GLU A 423 -16.79 12.69 43.55
N ALA A 424 -16.69 13.46 42.48
CA ALA A 424 -17.31 14.78 42.36
C ALA A 424 -18.83 14.71 42.50
N LEU A 425 -19.46 13.70 41.88
CA LEU A 425 -20.90 13.51 41.91
C LEU A 425 -21.41 12.96 43.25
N LEU A 426 -20.67 12.04 43.88
CA LEU A 426 -20.96 11.60 45.26
C LEU A 426 -20.95 12.78 46.22
N LYS A 427 -20.01 13.71 46.05
CA LYS A 427 -19.97 14.97 46.80
C LYS A 427 -21.22 15.81 46.59
N GLU A 428 -21.62 16.07 45.34
CA GLU A 428 -22.86 16.80 45.01
C GLU A 428 -24.13 16.15 45.58
N LEU A 429 -24.15 14.82 45.67
CA LEU A 429 -25.27 14.06 46.23
C LEU A 429 -25.28 14.09 47.77
N SER A 430 -24.12 14.22 48.40
CA SER A 430 -23.95 14.30 49.86
C SER A 430 -24.00 15.72 50.44
N GLU A 431 -23.80 16.75 49.62
CA GLU A 431 -23.73 18.17 50.05
C GLU A 431 -25.11 18.89 50.05
N ASN A 432 -26.21 18.18 49.79
CA ASN A 432 -27.56 18.75 49.74
C ASN A 432 -28.52 18.14 50.79
N ASP A 433 -28.01 17.87 52.00
CA ASP A 433 -28.84 17.63 53.19
C ASP A 433 -29.28 18.94 53.86
#